data_AF-A0A4Y2VT73-F1
#
_entry.id   AF-A0A4Y2VT73-F1
#
_cell.length_a   1.000
_cell.length_b   1.000
_cell.length_c   1.000
_cell.angle_alpha   90.00
_cell.angle_beta   90.00
_cell.angle_gamma   90.00
#
_symmetry.space_group_name_H-M   'P 1'
#
loop_
_entity.id
_entity.type
_entity.pdbx_description
1 polymer ?
#
loop_
_entity_poly.entity_id
_entity_poly.type
_entity_poly.pdbx_seq_one_letter_code
_entity_poly.pdbx_strand_id
1 'polypeptide(L)'
;MVAAQVLFNQTVISIPVIYFCYMLRNCLGYDREMRLPKPHIFVLDIVAQVLSEEVFFYYSHRVLHHPRLYKHFHKKHHEWIMPIGVSAIYCHPVEHVFANILPTFMGSVLARTHVTSLWAWLTFATAYGVIVHSGYHLPLTPTPEFHHLK
;
A
#
# COMPACT_ATOMS: atom_id res chain seq x y z
N MET A 1 -20.05 -7.96 -6.44
CA MET A 1 -19.70 -6.53 -6.31
C MET A 1 -18.28 -6.31 -5.78
N VAL A 2 -17.86 -6.95 -4.68
CA VAL A 2 -16.49 -6.83 -4.11
C VAL A 2 -15.39 -7.14 -5.12
N ALA A 3 -15.40 -8.33 -5.74
CA ALA A 3 -14.36 -8.73 -6.71
C ALA A 3 -14.26 -7.76 -7.89
N ALA A 4 -15.38 -7.25 -8.41
CA ALA A 4 -15.39 -6.27 -9.49
C ALA A 4 -14.74 -4.94 -9.08
N GLN A 5 -15.03 -4.43 -7.86
CA GLN A 5 -14.39 -3.22 -7.35
C GLN A 5 -12.89 -3.41 -7.16
N VAL A 6 -12.47 -4.56 -6.61
CA VAL A 6 -11.06 -4.89 -6.43
C VAL A 6 -10.36 -4.96 -7.78
N LEU A 7 -10.92 -5.69 -8.75
CA LEU A 7 -10.36 -5.77 -10.10
C LEU A 7 -10.29 -4.40 -10.77
N PHE A 8 -11.31 -3.55 -10.62
CA PHE A 8 -11.28 -2.17 -11.12
C PHE A 8 -10.13 -1.36 -10.52
N ASN A 9 -9.94 -1.41 -9.20
CA ASN A 9 -8.84 -0.73 -8.52
C ASN A 9 -7.46 -1.27 -8.99
N GLN A 10 -7.32 -2.59 -9.10
CA GLN A 10 -6.07 -3.25 -9.49
C GLN A 10 -5.72 -3.08 -10.98
N THR A 11 -6.70 -2.80 -11.84
CA THR A 11 -6.46 -2.67 -13.29
C THR A 11 -6.60 -1.23 -13.76
N VAL A 12 -7.79 -0.65 -13.64
CA VAL A 12 -8.11 0.68 -14.18
C VAL A 12 -7.41 1.79 -13.41
N ILE A 13 -7.21 1.62 -12.09
CA ILE A 13 -6.53 2.64 -11.27
C ILE A 13 -5.04 2.36 -11.15
N SER A 14 -4.66 1.15 -10.77
CA SER A 14 -3.25 0.83 -10.50
C SER A 14 -2.37 0.88 -11.76
N ILE A 15 -2.83 0.42 -12.93
CA ILE A 15 -1.98 0.39 -14.14
C ILE A 15 -1.56 1.81 -14.57
N PRO A 16 -2.48 2.80 -14.71
CA PRO A 16 -2.07 4.17 -15.01
C PRO A 16 -1.17 4.79 -13.94
N VAL A 17 -1.42 4.51 -12.66
CA VAL A 17 -0.58 5.03 -11.57
C VAL A 17 0.82 4.43 -11.61
N ILE A 18 0.96 3.11 -11.83
CA ILE A 18 2.26 2.44 -12.01
C ILE A 18 2.99 3.02 -13.22
N TYR A 19 2.31 3.25 -14.33
CA TYR A 19 2.90 3.89 -15.51
C TYR A 19 3.38 5.32 -15.18
N PHE A 20 2.57 6.10 -14.46
CA PHE A 20 2.98 7.42 -13.99
C PHE A 20 4.19 7.36 -13.06
N CYS A 21 4.23 6.43 -12.10
CA CYS A 21 5.38 6.21 -11.23
C CYS A 21 6.64 5.82 -12.02
N TYR A 22 6.51 4.99 -13.05
CA TYR A 22 7.61 4.66 -13.97
C TYR A 22 8.13 5.91 -14.69
N MET A 23 7.22 6.74 -15.23
CA MET A 23 7.60 8.02 -15.85
C MET A 23 8.27 8.96 -14.87
N LEU A 24 7.77 9.08 -13.65
CA LEU A 24 8.35 9.89 -12.59
C LEU A 24 9.78 9.43 -12.25
N ARG A 25 10.01 8.12 -12.10
CA ARG A 25 11.36 7.56 -11.87
C ARG A 25 12.31 7.88 -13.02
N ASN A 26 11.82 7.86 -14.27
CA ASN A 26 12.62 8.28 -15.42
C ASN A 26 12.98 9.76 -15.37
N CYS A 27 12.04 10.64 -15.04
CA CYS A 27 12.29 12.08 -14.90
C CYS A 27 13.23 12.41 -13.75
N LEU A 28 13.18 11.65 -12.65
CA LEU A 28 14.04 11.81 -11.48
C LEU A 28 15.44 11.20 -11.64
N GLY A 29 15.72 10.56 -12.78
CA GLY A 29 17.04 10.01 -13.10
C GLY A 29 17.42 8.79 -12.26
N TYR A 30 16.47 7.88 -12.02
CA TYR A 30 16.76 6.64 -11.30
C TYR A 30 17.75 5.77 -12.06
N ASP A 31 18.63 5.11 -11.32
CA ASP A 31 19.55 4.15 -11.88
C ASP A 31 18.78 2.99 -12.54
N ARG A 32 19.22 2.64 -13.75
CA ARG A 32 18.66 1.55 -14.58
C ARG A 32 19.60 0.36 -14.64
N GLU A 33 20.72 0.39 -13.92
CA GLU A 33 21.60 -0.76 -13.80
C GLU A 33 20.80 -1.98 -13.30
N MET A 34 20.96 -3.11 -13.98
CA MET A 34 20.35 -4.38 -13.57
C MET A 34 21.12 -5.05 -12.42
N ARG A 35 22.09 -4.36 -11.83
CA ARG A 35 22.91 -4.89 -10.74
C ARG A 35 22.13 -4.83 -9.44
N LEU A 36 22.14 -5.94 -8.71
CA LEU A 36 21.49 -6.00 -7.41
C LEU A 36 22.08 -4.95 -6.46
N PRO A 37 21.25 -4.34 -5.59
CA PRO A 37 21.73 -3.43 -4.58
C PRO A 37 22.65 -4.20 -3.64
N LYS A 38 23.70 -3.53 -3.16
CA LYS A 38 24.53 -4.10 -2.08
C LYS A 38 23.62 -4.39 -0.88
N PRO A 39 23.88 -5.45 -0.08
CA PRO A 39 22.99 -5.84 1.01
C PRO A 39 22.64 -4.70 1.99
N HIS A 40 23.58 -3.82 2.31
CA HIS A 40 23.31 -2.67 3.18
C HIS A 40 22.40 -1.61 2.52
N ILE A 41 22.51 -1.39 1.20
CA ILE A 41 21.61 -0.50 0.46
C ILE A 41 20.21 -1.10 0.44
N PHE A 42 20.09 -2.41 0.21
CA PHE A 42 18.81 -3.10 0.28
C PHE A 42 18.14 -2.92 1.65
N VAL A 43 18.88 -3.09 2.75
CA VAL A 43 18.34 -2.89 4.11
C VAL A 43 17.90 -1.43 4.32
N LEU A 44 18.70 -0.46 3.89
CA LEU A 44 18.34 0.96 3.98
C LEU A 44 17.09 1.30 3.14
N ASP A 45 16.97 0.74 1.93
CA ASP A 45 15.79 0.88 1.08
C ASP A 45 14.53 0.36 1.78
N ILE A 46 14.61 -0.80 2.44
CA ILE A 46 13.48 -1.37 3.19
C ILE A 46 13.13 -0.51 4.41
N VAL A 47 14.13 -0.04 5.18
CA VAL A 47 13.89 0.86 6.31
C VAL A 47 13.20 2.16 5.85
N ALA A 48 13.67 2.75 4.75
CA ALA A 48 13.05 3.95 4.19
C ALA A 48 11.59 3.69 3.77
N GLN A 49 11.30 2.52 3.20
CA GLN A 49 9.93 2.15 2.82
C GLN A 49 9.02 1.91 4.03
N VAL A 50 9.49 1.22 5.07
CA VAL A 50 8.73 1.05 6.32
C VAL A 50 8.40 2.39 6.97
N LEU A 51 9.39 3.26 7.15
CA LEU A 51 9.17 4.57 7.78
C LEU A 51 8.22 5.45 6.96
N SER A 52 8.35 5.40 5.64
CA SER A 52 7.44 6.11 4.74
C SER A 52 6.02 5.57 4.86
N GLU A 53 5.83 4.26 4.81
CA GLU A 53 4.52 3.61 4.92
C GLU A 53 3.81 4.05 6.20
N GLU A 54 4.47 3.92 7.35
CA GLU A 54 3.91 4.30 8.65
C GLU A 54 3.44 5.77 8.66
N VAL A 55 4.27 6.69 8.18
CA VAL A 55 3.95 8.12 8.17
C VAL A 55 2.80 8.43 7.20
N PHE A 56 2.94 8.04 5.93
CA PHE A 56 1.97 8.41 4.90
C PHE A 56 0.64 7.70 5.10
N PHE A 57 0.65 6.42 5.49
CA PHE A 57 -0.57 5.67 5.79
C PHE A 57 -1.30 6.28 6.99
N TYR A 58 -0.59 6.57 8.09
CA TYR A 58 -1.22 7.15 9.28
C TYR A 58 -1.95 8.46 8.96
N TYR A 59 -1.28 9.39 8.29
CA TYR A 59 -1.87 10.69 7.99
C TYR A 59 -2.96 10.60 6.92
N SER A 60 -2.79 9.81 5.86
CA SER A 60 -3.81 9.68 4.82
C SER A 60 -5.06 8.98 5.36
N HIS A 61 -4.89 7.91 6.13
CA HIS A 61 -5.97 7.20 6.80
C HIS A 61 -6.71 8.12 7.78
N ARG A 62 -5.99 8.88 8.62
CA ARG A 62 -6.59 9.84 9.55
C ARG A 62 -7.40 10.92 8.82
N VAL A 63 -6.92 11.41 7.67
CA VAL A 63 -7.66 12.37 6.85
C VAL A 63 -8.92 11.74 6.27
N LEU A 64 -8.84 10.50 5.76
CA LEU A 64 -9.98 9.77 5.21
C LEU A 64 -11.08 9.50 6.25
N HIS A 65 -10.71 9.36 7.53
CA HIS A 65 -11.64 9.27 8.66
C HIS A 65 -12.33 10.59 9.04
N HIS A 66 -11.91 11.73 8.48
CA HIS A 66 -12.61 12.98 8.73
C HIS A 66 -14.07 12.88 8.25
N PRO A 67 -15.09 13.33 9.02
CA PRO A 67 -16.51 13.07 8.72
C PRO A 67 -16.98 13.40 7.30
N ARG A 68 -16.40 14.46 6.72
CA ARG A 68 -16.69 14.89 5.33
C ARG A 68 -16.17 13.92 4.28
N LEU A 69 -15.05 13.24 4.53
CA LEU A 69 -14.42 12.31 3.60
C LEU A 69 -14.85 10.87 3.87
N TYR A 70 -15.03 10.51 5.14
CA TYR A 70 -15.40 9.16 5.57
C TYR A 70 -16.63 8.64 4.81
N LYS A 71 -17.73 9.40 4.84
CA LYS A 71 -19.00 9.01 4.20
C LYS A 71 -18.86 8.72 2.71
N HIS A 72 -17.94 9.39 2.02
CA HIS A 72 -17.79 9.33 0.56
C HIS A 72 -16.73 8.34 0.11
N PHE A 73 -15.62 8.24 0.84
CA PHE A 73 -14.43 7.53 0.37
C PHE A 73 -14.01 6.37 1.26
N HIS A 74 -14.13 6.48 2.58
CA HIS A 74 -13.59 5.47 3.49
C HIS A 74 -14.63 4.48 4.04
N LYS A 75 -15.90 4.88 4.09
CA LYS A 75 -16.98 4.05 4.60
C LYS A 75 -17.05 2.69 3.88
N LYS A 76 -16.77 2.66 2.58
CA LYS A 76 -16.81 1.43 1.76
C LYS A 76 -15.83 0.37 2.25
N HIS A 77 -14.64 0.77 2.70
CA HIS A 77 -13.65 -0.14 3.26
C HIS A 77 -14.16 -0.80 4.55
N HIS A 78 -14.87 -0.04 5.38
CA HIS A 78 -15.48 -0.52 6.63
C HIS A 78 -16.82 -1.24 6.46
N GLU A 79 -17.40 -1.32 5.26
CA GLU A 79 -18.64 -2.08 5.01
C GLU A 79 -18.44 -3.59 5.15
N TRP A 80 -17.20 -4.07 4.97
CA TRP A 80 -16.89 -5.49 4.95
C TRP A 80 -16.33 -5.96 6.29
N ILE A 81 -17.19 -6.57 7.11
CA ILE A 81 -16.88 -6.99 8.48
C ILE A 81 -16.23 -8.39 8.53
N MET A 82 -16.41 -9.20 7.48
CA MET A 82 -15.87 -10.57 7.46
C MET A 82 -14.37 -10.56 7.13
N PRO A 83 -13.51 -11.13 7.97
CA PRO A 83 -12.07 -11.07 7.74
C PRO A 83 -11.66 -12.09 6.67
N ILE A 84 -11.62 -11.63 5.41
CA ILE A 84 -11.08 -12.39 4.27
C ILE A 84 -10.00 -11.55 3.61
N GLY A 85 -8.93 -12.17 3.10
CA GLY A 85 -7.79 -11.42 2.53
C GLY A 85 -8.15 -10.40 1.44
N VAL A 86 -9.21 -10.65 0.66
CA VAL A 86 -9.67 -9.73 -0.39
C VAL A 86 -10.23 -8.41 0.18
N SER A 87 -10.73 -8.40 1.42
CA SER A 87 -11.24 -7.18 2.04
C SER A 87 -10.13 -6.15 2.29
N ALA A 88 -8.88 -6.58 2.45
CA ALA A 88 -7.70 -5.72 2.60
C ALA A 88 -7.56 -4.69 1.48
N ILE A 89 -8.06 -5.00 0.28
CA ILE A 89 -7.96 -4.14 -0.91
C ILE A 89 -9.33 -3.73 -1.47
N TYR A 90 -10.42 -4.09 -0.77
CA TYR A 90 -11.75 -3.62 -1.10
C TYR A 90 -11.97 -2.22 -0.52
N CYS A 91 -11.90 -1.21 -1.37
CA CYS A 91 -12.00 0.19 -0.98
C CYS A 91 -12.49 1.06 -2.15
N HIS A 92 -12.83 2.33 -1.87
CA HIS A 92 -13.13 3.31 -2.90
C HIS A 92 -11.86 3.63 -3.73
N PRO A 93 -11.94 3.93 -5.05
CA PRO A 93 -10.77 4.27 -5.87
C PRO A 93 -9.89 5.39 -5.30
N VAL A 94 -10.49 6.42 -4.70
CA VAL A 94 -9.76 7.51 -4.02
C VAL A 94 -8.96 6.99 -2.83
N GLU A 95 -9.58 6.16 -1.98
CA GLU A 95 -8.88 5.52 -0.87
C GLU A 95 -7.77 4.60 -1.38
N HIS A 96 -8.02 3.84 -2.45
CA HIS A 96 -6.99 3.00 -3.08
C HIS A 96 -5.73 3.80 -3.47
N VAL A 97 -5.90 5.00 -4.02
CA VAL A 97 -4.77 5.88 -4.36
C VAL A 97 -4.08 6.42 -3.12
N PHE A 98 -4.82 6.97 -2.15
CA PHE A 98 -4.24 7.73 -1.03
C PHE A 98 -3.84 6.89 0.19
N ALA A 99 -4.49 5.76 0.43
CA ALA A 99 -4.24 4.88 1.55
C ALA A 99 -3.48 3.60 1.16
N ASN A 100 -3.55 3.15 -0.10
CA ASN A 100 -2.81 1.95 -0.52
C ASN A 100 -1.59 2.31 -1.38
N ILE A 101 -1.81 2.97 -2.52
CA ILE A 101 -0.71 3.19 -3.48
C ILE A 101 0.29 4.24 -2.97
N LEU A 102 -0.19 5.41 -2.56
CA LEU A 102 0.67 6.52 -2.15
C LEU A 102 1.61 6.11 -1.01
N PRO A 103 1.14 5.60 0.15
CA PRO A 103 2.03 5.23 1.25
C PRO A 103 3.10 4.23 0.82
N THR A 104 2.67 3.19 0.07
CA THR A 104 3.54 2.08 -0.32
C THR A 104 4.64 2.51 -1.28
N PHE A 105 4.38 3.47 -2.17
CA PHE A 105 5.34 3.92 -3.18
C PHE A 105 6.18 5.13 -2.74
N MET A 106 5.72 5.95 -1.81
CA MET A 106 6.40 7.20 -1.45
C MET A 106 7.83 6.96 -0.94
N GLY A 107 8.07 5.88 -0.19
CA GLY A 107 9.40 5.55 0.32
C GLY A 107 10.40 5.30 -0.81
N SER A 108 9.96 4.57 -1.84
CA SER A 108 10.77 4.36 -3.04
C SER A 108 11.05 5.66 -3.78
N VAL A 109 10.04 6.53 -3.92
CA VAL A 109 10.16 7.83 -4.61
C VAL A 109 11.17 8.75 -3.90
N LEU A 110 11.09 8.83 -2.57
CA LEU A 110 11.92 9.72 -1.75
C LEU A 110 13.37 9.23 -1.63
N ALA A 111 13.57 7.94 -1.36
CA ALA A 111 14.90 7.36 -1.17
C ALA A 111 15.57 6.90 -2.47
N ARG A 112 14.88 6.98 -3.60
CA ARG A 112 15.34 6.51 -4.91
C ARG A 112 15.77 5.05 -4.92
N THR A 113 14.98 4.21 -4.25
CA THR A 113 15.32 2.80 -4.00
C THR A 113 15.48 2.00 -5.30
N HIS A 114 16.30 0.95 -5.21
CA HIS A 114 16.45 -0.01 -6.31
C HIS A 114 15.14 -0.74 -6.60
N VAL A 115 14.92 -1.15 -7.85
CA VAL A 115 13.67 -1.82 -8.28
C VAL A 115 13.44 -3.14 -7.55
N THR A 116 14.50 -3.91 -7.27
CA THR A 116 14.42 -5.14 -6.46
C THR A 116 13.95 -4.87 -5.03
N SER A 117 14.44 -3.80 -4.39
CA SER A 117 14.02 -3.42 -3.04
C SER A 117 12.54 -2.98 -3.03
N LEU A 118 12.10 -2.26 -4.06
CA LEU A 118 10.69 -1.90 -4.25
C LEU A 118 9.81 -3.16 -4.40
N TRP A 119 10.19 -4.12 -5.25
CA TRP A 119 9.40 -5.36 -5.42
C TRP A 119 9.32 -6.18 -4.14
N ALA A 120 10.44 -6.35 -3.43
CA ALA A 120 10.45 -7.06 -2.15
C ALA A 120 9.53 -6.39 -1.13
N TRP A 121 9.55 -5.06 -1.07
CA TRP A 121 8.65 -4.28 -0.23
C TRP A 121 7.18 -4.43 -0.61
N LEU A 122 6.84 -4.28 -1.90
CA LEU A 122 5.46 -4.43 -2.39
C LEU A 122 4.88 -5.82 -2.06
N THR A 123 5.68 -6.87 -2.20
CA THR A 123 5.30 -8.23 -1.81
C THR A 123 5.04 -8.32 -0.30
N PHE A 124 5.97 -7.81 0.52
CA PHE A 124 5.83 -7.82 1.97
C PHE A 124 4.59 -7.02 2.43
N ALA A 125 4.44 -5.77 1.99
CA ALA A 125 3.34 -4.90 2.37
C ALA A 125 1.98 -5.48 1.97
N THR A 126 1.88 -6.06 0.78
CA THR A 126 0.64 -6.72 0.31
C THR A 126 0.33 -7.96 1.15
N ALA A 127 1.33 -8.82 1.41
CA ALA A 127 1.15 -10.00 2.23
C ALA A 127 0.73 -9.64 3.66
N TYR A 128 1.40 -8.64 4.26
CA TYR A 128 1.06 -8.11 5.57
C TYR A 128 -0.37 -7.58 5.62
N GLY A 129 -0.77 -6.75 4.65
CA GLY A 129 -2.13 -6.24 4.51
C GLY A 129 -3.18 -7.34 4.41
N VAL A 130 -2.90 -8.41 3.66
CA VAL A 130 -3.78 -9.59 3.58
C VAL A 130 -3.86 -10.31 4.92
N ILE A 131 -2.73 -10.55 5.59
CA ILE A 131 -2.68 -11.26 6.87
C ILE A 131 -3.55 -10.55 7.91
N VAL A 132 -3.39 -9.24 8.05
CA VAL A 132 -4.13 -8.47 9.07
C VAL A 132 -5.64 -8.37 8.80
N HIS A 133 -6.10 -8.70 7.59
CA HIS A 133 -7.52 -8.80 7.25
C HIS A 133 -8.01 -10.25 7.09
N SER A 134 -7.13 -11.25 7.27
CA SER A 134 -7.43 -12.65 6.94
C SER A 134 -8.20 -13.42 8.01
N GLY A 135 -8.30 -12.86 9.22
CA GLY A 135 -8.95 -13.51 10.37
C GLY A 135 -8.07 -14.57 11.05
N TYR A 136 -6.87 -14.84 10.51
CA TYR A 136 -5.92 -15.76 11.11
C TYR A 136 -5.05 -15.07 12.17
N HIS A 137 -4.85 -15.74 13.30
CA HIS A 137 -3.89 -15.36 14.32
C HIS A 137 -2.54 -16.03 14.02
N LEU A 138 -1.69 -15.35 13.25
CA LEU A 138 -0.34 -15.84 12.97
C LEU A 138 0.65 -15.37 14.04
N PRO A 139 1.69 -16.17 14.36
CA PRO A 139 2.75 -15.73 15.24
C PRO A 139 3.42 -14.46 14.70
N LEU A 140 3.73 -13.51 15.59
CA LEU A 140 4.45 -12.26 15.27
C LEU A 140 3.71 -11.26 14.37
N THR A 141 2.40 -11.42 14.16
CA THR A 141 1.57 -10.45 13.41
C THR A 141 0.47 -9.86 14.29
N PRO A 142 0.01 -8.62 14.04
CA PRO A 142 -1.12 -8.04 14.77
C PRO A 142 -2.38 -8.89 14.60
N THR A 143 -3.27 -8.84 15.60
CA THR A 143 -4.54 -9.55 15.50
C THR A 143 -5.48 -8.82 14.54
N PRO A 144 -6.20 -9.54 13.65
CA PRO A 144 -7.16 -8.95 12.71
C PRO A 144 -8.32 -8.20 13.37
N GLU A 145 -8.64 -8.54 14.62
CA GLU A 145 -9.79 -8.00 15.37
C GLU A 145 -9.70 -6.48 15.59
N PHE A 146 -8.49 -5.92 15.70
CA PHE A 146 -8.30 -4.48 15.93
C PHE A 146 -8.37 -3.64 14.64
N HIS A 147 -8.38 -4.27 13.44
CA HIS A 147 -8.38 -3.53 12.18
C HIS A 147 -9.70 -2.82 11.88
N HIS A 148 -10.82 -3.33 12.41
CA HIS A 148 -12.16 -2.75 12.21
C HIS A 148 -12.59 -1.75 13.30
N LEU A 149 -11.77 -1.55 14.34
CA LEU A 149 -12.14 -0.75 15.53
C LEU A 149 -11.62 0.70 15.50
N LYS A 150 -11.12 1.19 14.36
CA LYS A 150 -10.54 2.54 14.22
C LYS A 150 -11.30 3.41 13.24
#